data_AF-A0A9Q0T793-F1
#
_entry.id   AF-A0A9Q0T793-F1
#
_cell.length_a   1.000
_cell.length_b   1.000
_cell.length_c   1.000
_cell.angle_alpha   90.00
_cell.angle_beta   90.00
_cell.angle_gamma   90.00
#
_symmetry.space_group_name_H-M   'P 1'
#
loop_
_entity.id
_entity.type
_entity.pdbx_description
1 polymer ?
#
loop_
_entity_poly.entity_id
_entity_poly.type
_entity_poly.pdbx_seq_one_letter_code
_entity_poly.pdbx_strand_id
1 'polypeptide(L)'
;LKERKGYGLWITFLHELKLERVSAGARYAISVECKSESSIFESKWPPPLLYTTTSLTASPSPIVKIRRFYGSMDGQQEHHPDVHSSEKTALILLLVSADPLKPFSVDIPSYPLLQPPKVEEDSDSELEPADPDFYRIGYARSMRAYGIEFKEGPDGFGVYAAKDVEPLRRARVVMEIPIELMLNISKKLPWMFFPDIIPLGHPIFDIINSTDPETDWDLRLACLLLFAFDCEDNFWQLYGDFLPSADECPSLLLATEEDLLELQDENLASTVRKQQLRALEFWEKNWHSGAPLKIKRLARDPEKFIWAVSMAQSRCINMQIRVGALTQDTNMLIPYADMLNHSFEPNCFFHWRFKDRMLEVMINAGQQIRKGEEMTVNYMNGQKNDMFMQRYGFSSPVNPWDVIQFSGNARIHLDSFLSVFNISGLPEEYCHNSLLSKEGDPFVDGAVIAAARTLPTWSDGDLPPVPSIERKAVKELQEECQKMLAQFPTTSKKDLKILDSMPEATRTLEAAIKYRLHRKLLIEKVVQALGMYQERILF
;
A
#
# COMPACT_ATOMS: atom_id res chain seq x y z
N LEU A 1 -43.79 40.57 -18.58
CA LEU A 1 -44.17 39.89 -19.83
C LEU A 1 -43.36 38.59 -19.92
N LYS A 2 -43.91 37.51 -19.35
CA LYS A 2 -44.49 36.30 -20.00
C LYS A 2 -43.44 35.19 -20.11
N GLU A 3 -43.31 34.34 -19.08
CA GLU A 3 -44.08 33.11 -18.80
C GLU A 3 -43.44 31.85 -19.41
N ARG A 4 -42.91 30.97 -18.55
CA ARG A 4 -43.39 29.58 -18.44
C ARG A 4 -43.04 29.00 -17.06
N LYS A 5 -44.08 28.46 -16.44
CA LYS A 5 -44.15 27.86 -15.10
C LYS A 5 -43.62 26.42 -15.12
N GLY A 6 -43.03 26.00 -14.01
CA GLY A 6 -42.79 24.60 -13.65
C GLY A 6 -42.36 24.53 -12.19
N TYR A 7 -43.11 23.78 -11.38
CA TYR A 7 -43.13 23.84 -9.92
C TYR A 7 -41.82 23.37 -9.27
N GLY A 8 -41.33 24.15 -8.31
CA GLY A 8 -40.32 23.75 -7.33
C GLY A 8 -40.54 24.54 -6.06
N LEU A 9 -41.09 23.88 -5.03
CA LEU A 9 -41.31 24.45 -3.71
C LEU A 9 -39.95 24.61 -3.03
N TRP A 10 -39.36 25.81 -3.07
CA TRP A 10 -38.18 26.13 -2.29
C TRP A 10 -38.63 26.50 -0.87
N ILE A 11 -38.48 25.59 0.08
CA ILE A 11 -38.52 25.96 1.50
C ILE A 11 -37.13 26.51 1.85
N THR A 12 -36.99 27.84 1.73
CA THR A 12 -35.87 28.57 2.32
C THR A 12 -36.06 28.67 3.83
N PHE A 13 -35.26 27.92 4.59
CA PHE A 13 -35.04 28.23 6.01
C PHE A 13 -33.95 29.30 6.11
N LEU A 14 -34.36 30.56 6.23
CA LEU A 14 -33.52 31.65 6.68
C LEU A 14 -33.45 31.60 8.22
N HIS A 15 -32.29 31.24 8.77
CA HIS A 15 -32.02 31.47 10.19
C HIS A 15 -31.19 32.75 10.33
N GLU A 16 -31.77 33.76 10.98
CA GLU A 16 -31.05 34.94 11.46
C GLU A 16 -30.12 34.53 12.62
N LEU A 17 -28.81 34.62 12.40
CA LEU A 17 -27.81 34.56 13.47
C LEU A 17 -27.60 35.97 14.03
N LYS A 18 -28.19 36.26 15.19
CA LYS A 18 -27.79 37.41 16.01
C LYS A 18 -26.57 37.06 16.85
N LEU A 19 -25.42 37.63 16.50
CA LEU A 19 -24.21 37.62 17.31
C LEU A 19 -24.17 38.88 18.16
N GLU A 20 -24.41 38.75 19.47
CA GLU A 20 -24.09 39.81 20.43
C GLU A 20 -22.73 39.56 21.08
N ARG A 21 -21.94 40.63 21.15
CA ARG A 21 -20.57 40.64 21.66
C ARG A 21 -20.63 40.86 23.17
N VAL A 22 -20.23 39.86 23.98
CA VAL A 22 -19.95 40.06 25.41
C VAL A 22 -18.50 39.73 25.70
N SER A 23 -17.85 40.68 26.37
CA SER A 23 -16.45 40.70 26.76
C SER A 23 -16.09 39.61 27.77
N ALA A 24 -14.88 39.07 27.61
CA ALA A 24 -14.05 38.38 28.59
C ALA A 24 -14.52 36.99 29.09
N GLY A 25 -13.88 35.95 28.52
CA GLY A 25 -13.57 34.71 29.24
C GLY A 25 -14.60 33.58 29.17
N ALA A 26 -14.19 32.49 28.51
CA ALA A 26 -14.72 31.12 28.57
C ALA A 26 -15.84 30.68 27.59
N ARG A 27 -15.47 29.63 26.83
CA ARG A 27 -16.24 28.46 26.32
C ARG A 27 -17.68 28.70 25.84
N TYR A 28 -17.88 28.55 24.53
CA TYR A 28 -19.20 28.46 23.90
C TYR A 28 -19.97 27.21 24.37
N ALA A 29 -21.19 27.40 24.86
CA ALA A 29 -22.21 26.37 24.93
C ALA A 29 -23.31 26.74 23.93
N ILE A 30 -23.61 25.84 22.98
CA ILE A 30 -24.73 25.99 22.05
C ILE A 30 -25.92 25.24 22.65
N SER A 31 -26.92 25.96 23.14
CA SER A 31 -28.23 25.39 23.47
C SER A 31 -29.17 25.62 22.29
N VAL A 32 -29.63 24.53 21.66
CA VAL A 32 -30.72 24.58 20.67
C VAL A 32 -32.02 24.26 21.40
N GLU A 33 -32.88 25.26 21.55
CA GLU A 33 -34.23 25.07 22.08
C GLU A 33 -35.17 24.75 20.91
N CYS A 34 -35.63 23.50 20.81
CA CYS A 34 -36.55 23.07 19.76
C CYS A 34 -37.98 23.17 20.29
N LYS A 35 -38.77 24.14 19.80
CA LYS A 35 -40.22 24.15 20.01
C LYS A 35 -40.88 23.28 18.94
N SER A 36 -41.35 22.10 19.32
CA SER A 36 -42.24 21.29 18.49
C SER A 36 -43.70 21.60 18.85
N GLU A 37 -44.46 22.11 17.87
CA GLU A 37 -45.91 21.99 17.89
C GLU A 37 -46.33 20.70 17.20
N SER A 38 -47.17 19.95 17.90
CA SER A 38 -47.65 18.61 17.60
C SER A 38 -48.84 18.61 16.64
N SER A 39 -48.81 17.73 15.63
CA SER A 39 -50.03 17.09 15.11
C SER A 39 -49.73 15.74 14.46
N ILE A 40 -49.76 14.71 15.29
CA ILE A 40 -50.41 13.39 15.16
C ILE A 40 -50.68 12.87 13.73
N PHE A 41 -50.05 11.75 13.35
CA PHE A 41 -50.76 10.53 12.94
C PHE A 41 -49.88 9.28 13.22
N GLU A 42 -50.42 8.37 14.03
CA GLU A 42 -49.82 7.11 14.47
C GLU A 42 -49.88 6.02 13.38
N SER A 43 -48.86 5.15 13.31
CA SER A 43 -49.09 3.70 13.52
C SER A 43 -47.80 2.87 13.60
N LYS A 44 -47.59 2.31 14.81
CA LYS A 44 -47.22 0.92 15.18
C LYS A 44 -45.97 0.26 14.58
N TRP A 45 -44.90 0.12 15.39
CA TRP A 45 -44.07 -1.09 15.60
C TRP A 45 -43.47 -1.05 17.05
N PRO A 46 -43.12 -2.19 17.67
CA PRO A 46 -43.01 -2.34 19.15
C PRO A 46 -41.63 -1.91 19.72
N PRO A 47 -41.52 -1.65 21.04
CA PRO A 47 -40.30 -1.14 21.65
C PRO A 47 -39.30 -2.27 22.01
N PRO A 48 -37.98 -2.01 21.97
CA PRO A 48 -37.00 -2.94 22.51
C PRO A 48 -36.83 -2.78 24.03
N LEU A 49 -36.49 -3.92 24.63
CA LEU A 49 -36.26 -4.15 26.06
C LEU A 49 -35.14 -3.27 26.63
N LEU A 50 -35.41 -2.69 27.80
CA LEU A 50 -34.47 -2.10 28.72
C LEU A 50 -33.50 -3.16 29.24
N TYR A 51 -32.19 -2.93 29.08
CA TYR A 51 -31.17 -3.55 29.94
C TYR A 51 -30.36 -2.48 30.66
N THR A 52 -30.18 -2.78 31.93
CA THR A 52 -29.67 -2.01 33.05
C THR A 52 -28.20 -1.64 32.94
N THR A 53 -27.91 -0.42 33.36
CA THR A 53 -26.59 0.13 33.69
C THR A 53 -25.76 -0.80 34.58
N THR A 54 -24.52 -1.08 34.18
CA THR A 54 -23.46 -1.53 35.10
C THR A 54 -22.26 -0.59 34.98
N SER A 55 -21.95 0.06 36.10
CA SER A 55 -20.78 0.90 36.32
C SER A 55 -19.50 0.08 36.39
N LEU A 56 -18.47 0.48 35.64
CA LEU A 56 -17.09 0.06 35.89
C LEU A 56 -16.23 1.30 36.06
N THR A 57 -15.70 1.38 37.28
CA THR A 57 -14.76 2.36 37.81
C THR A 57 -13.38 2.19 37.17
N ALA A 58 -12.84 3.28 36.63
CA ALA A 58 -11.42 3.38 36.27
C ALA A 58 -10.68 4.21 37.34
N SER A 59 -9.63 3.64 37.92
CA SER A 59 -8.63 4.33 38.75
C SER A 59 -7.40 4.72 37.90
N PRO A 60 -6.61 5.71 38.35
CA PRO A 60 -5.81 6.56 37.45
C PRO A 60 -4.35 6.11 37.32
N SER A 61 -3.76 6.35 36.15
CA SER A 61 -2.30 6.25 35.92
C SER A 61 -1.68 7.65 35.77
N PRO A 62 -0.37 7.81 36.06
CA PRO A 62 0.17 9.04 36.63
C PRO A 62 0.60 10.09 35.61
N ILE A 63 0.41 11.35 36.02
CA ILE A 63 0.90 12.55 35.36
C ILE A 63 2.42 12.62 35.47
N VAL A 64 3.14 12.50 34.35
CA VAL A 64 4.56 12.85 34.26
C VAL A 64 4.67 14.37 34.12
N LYS A 65 5.22 15.01 35.15
CA LYS A 65 5.58 16.43 35.19
C LYS A 65 6.80 16.70 34.32
N ILE A 66 6.63 17.47 33.24
CA ILE A 66 7.76 18.09 32.52
C ILE A 66 8.26 19.28 33.34
N ARG A 67 9.44 19.14 33.96
CA ARG A 67 10.19 20.24 34.58
C ARG A 67 10.94 21.01 33.48
N ARG A 68 10.63 22.30 33.33
CA ARG A 68 11.49 23.28 32.65
C ARG A 68 12.73 23.53 33.50
N PHE A 69 13.92 23.27 32.96
CA PHE A 69 15.17 23.83 33.48
C PHE A 69 15.49 25.12 32.73
N TYR A 70 15.59 26.21 33.48
CA TYR A 70 16.31 27.43 33.09
C TYR A 70 17.75 27.29 33.59
N GLY A 71 18.72 27.52 32.70
CA GLY A 71 20.14 27.55 33.03
C GLY A 71 20.87 28.48 32.08
N SER A 72 21.21 29.66 32.61
CA SER A 72 22.07 30.69 32.03
C SER A 72 23.53 30.21 31.96
N MET A 73 24.26 30.58 30.91
CA MET A 73 25.69 30.86 31.01
C MET A 73 26.07 32.00 30.06
N ASP A 74 26.47 33.11 30.68
CA ASP A 74 27.21 34.23 30.11
C ASP A 74 28.61 33.77 29.65
N GLY A 75 29.15 34.49 28.66
CA GLY A 75 30.46 34.21 28.08
C GLY A 75 31.62 34.87 28.81
N GLN A 76 32.84 34.54 28.38
CA GLN A 76 33.98 35.47 28.35
C GLN A 76 34.94 35.13 27.21
N GLN A 77 35.37 36.21 26.57
CA GLN A 77 36.42 36.41 25.59
C GLN A 77 37.78 36.45 26.31
N GLU A 78 38.87 35.93 25.71
CA GLU A 78 40.10 36.68 25.39
C GLU A 78 41.37 35.83 25.12
N HIS A 79 42.10 36.29 24.10
CA HIS A 79 43.56 36.34 23.91
C HIS A 79 44.41 35.13 23.42
N HIS A 80 44.85 35.29 22.16
CA HIS A 80 46.10 34.81 21.53
C HIS A 80 47.38 35.30 22.26
N PRO A 81 48.53 34.61 22.08
CA PRO A 81 49.51 35.12 21.09
C PRO A 81 50.25 34.04 20.27
N ASP A 82 50.69 34.48 19.08
CA ASP A 82 51.60 33.85 18.12
C ASP A 82 53.03 33.66 18.65
N VAL A 83 53.75 32.62 18.19
CA VAL A 83 55.20 32.68 17.85
C VAL A 83 55.57 31.72 16.69
N HIS A 84 56.33 32.29 15.76
CA HIS A 84 57.03 31.79 14.56
C HIS A 84 57.81 30.45 14.58
N SER A 85 57.92 29.80 13.41
CA SER A 85 59.18 29.54 12.62
C SER A 85 59.04 28.26 11.75
N SER A 86 59.05 28.36 10.41
CA SER A 86 60.16 28.02 9.47
C SER A 86 60.69 26.58 9.63
N GLU A 87 60.79 25.68 8.65
CA GLU A 87 61.30 25.81 7.28
C GLU A 87 61.09 24.49 6.48
N LYS A 88 61.23 24.60 5.16
CA LYS A 88 61.11 23.59 4.08
C LYS A 88 62.04 22.36 4.21
N THR A 89 61.67 21.18 3.66
CA THR A 89 62.19 20.60 2.37
C THR A 89 62.14 19.04 2.30
N ALA A 90 61.49 18.55 1.22
CA ALA A 90 61.57 17.33 0.39
C ALA A 90 62.20 15.95 0.79
N LEU A 91 61.43 14.90 0.41
CA LEU A 91 61.72 13.57 -0.20
C LEU A 91 62.87 12.66 0.30
N ILE A 92 62.55 11.36 0.52
CA ILE A 92 62.98 10.21 -0.31
C ILE A 92 62.32 8.90 0.17
N LEU A 93 61.88 8.07 -0.79
CA LEU A 93 61.38 6.70 -0.65
C LEU A 93 62.44 5.74 -0.09
N LEU A 94 62.01 4.77 0.73
CA LEU A 94 62.65 3.47 0.88
C LEU A 94 61.59 2.36 0.82
N LEU A 95 61.69 1.54 -0.23
CA LEU A 95 60.97 0.30 -0.46
C LEU A 95 61.46 -0.78 0.53
N VAL A 96 60.53 -1.46 1.20
CA VAL A 96 60.75 -2.80 1.75
C VAL A 96 59.53 -3.65 1.40
N SER A 97 59.76 -4.66 0.56
CA SER A 97 58.81 -5.72 0.22
C SER A 97 58.54 -6.63 1.42
N ALA A 98 57.27 -6.89 1.70
CA ALA A 98 56.82 -8.08 2.42
C ALA A 98 55.45 -8.48 1.86
N ASP A 99 55.39 -9.63 1.20
CA ASP A 99 54.15 -10.25 0.71
C ASP A 99 53.24 -10.66 1.87
N PRO A 100 51.92 -10.42 1.77
CA PRO A 100 50.93 -11.19 2.51
C PRO A 100 50.11 -12.10 1.58
N LEU A 101 49.91 -13.31 2.07
CA LEU A 101 49.21 -14.46 1.51
C LEU A 101 47.82 -14.14 0.90
N LYS A 102 47.54 -14.73 -0.27
CA LYS A 102 46.21 -14.75 -0.92
C LYS A 102 45.17 -15.46 -0.04
N PRO A 103 44.02 -14.84 0.26
CA PRO A 103 42.84 -15.59 0.68
C PRO A 103 42.15 -16.21 -0.55
N PHE A 104 41.72 -17.47 -0.41
CA PHE A 104 40.88 -18.16 -1.38
C PHE A 104 39.55 -17.42 -1.55
N SER A 105 39.25 -16.90 -2.75
CA SER A 105 37.89 -16.49 -3.09
C SER A 105 37.09 -17.74 -3.48
N VAL A 106 35.99 -17.97 -2.79
CA VAL A 106 34.92 -18.82 -3.31
C VAL A 106 34.01 -17.88 -4.09
N ASP A 107 34.06 -17.98 -5.41
CA ASP A 107 33.18 -17.21 -6.30
C ASP A 107 31.74 -17.67 -6.07
N ILE A 108 30.95 -16.84 -5.39
CA ILE A 108 29.50 -16.96 -5.33
C ILE A 108 28.97 -16.23 -6.57
N PRO A 109 28.28 -16.90 -7.52
CA PRO A 109 27.66 -16.21 -8.64
C PRO A 109 26.55 -15.29 -8.10
N SER A 110 26.73 -13.98 -8.25
CA SER A 110 25.72 -12.97 -7.96
C SER A 110 24.64 -13.02 -9.03
N TYR A 111 23.40 -13.33 -8.64
CA TYR A 111 22.26 -13.36 -9.54
C TYR A 111 21.56 -11.99 -9.57
N PRO A 112 21.16 -11.48 -10.76
CA PRO A 112 20.57 -10.14 -10.92
C PRO A 112 19.28 -9.91 -10.12
N LEU A 113 18.50 -10.96 -9.85
CA LEU A 113 17.16 -10.89 -9.24
C LEU A 113 17.14 -10.68 -7.72
N LEU A 114 18.31 -10.68 -7.07
CA LEU A 114 18.44 -10.50 -5.62
C LEU A 114 18.92 -9.11 -5.22
N GLN A 115 19.04 -8.20 -6.18
CA GLN A 115 19.38 -6.80 -5.91
C GLN A 115 18.08 -5.99 -5.86
N PRO A 116 17.92 -5.03 -4.92
CA PRO A 116 16.96 -3.95 -5.14
C PRO A 116 17.28 -3.36 -6.52
N PRO A 117 16.28 -2.91 -7.31
CA PRO A 117 16.48 -2.51 -8.70
C PRO A 117 17.67 -1.56 -8.75
N LYS A 118 18.80 -2.05 -9.27
CA LYS A 118 19.93 -1.18 -9.54
C LYS A 118 19.44 -0.26 -10.63
N VAL A 119 19.63 1.03 -10.40
CA VAL A 119 19.63 2.03 -11.46
C VAL A 119 20.73 1.58 -12.43
N GLU A 120 20.35 0.81 -13.45
CA GLU A 120 21.20 0.58 -14.60
C GLU A 120 21.33 1.93 -15.28
N GLU A 121 22.50 2.56 -15.12
CA GLU A 121 22.90 3.65 -15.99
C GLU A 121 23.01 3.08 -17.42
N ASP A 122 22.06 3.53 -18.25
CA ASP A 122 22.03 3.46 -19.71
C ASP A 122 21.94 2.07 -20.36
N SER A 123 20.72 1.53 -20.38
CA SER A 123 20.11 1.17 -21.66
C SER A 123 18.74 1.85 -21.75
N ASP A 124 18.60 2.85 -22.61
CA ASP A 124 17.32 3.43 -23.03
C ASP A 124 16.48 2.33 -23.71
N SER A 125 15.94 1.38 -22.95
CA SER A 125 14.70 0.72 -23.37
C SER A 125 13.63 1.79 -23.17
N GLU A 126 13.35 2.56 -24.23
CA GLU A 126 12.26 3.54 -24.23
C GLU A 126 10.97 2.78 -23.89
N LEU A 127 10.58 2.81 -22.61
CA LEU A 127 9.31 2.26 -22.16
C LEU A 127 8.20 2.87 -23.00
N GLU A 128 7.28 2.04 -23.47
CA GLU A 128 6.26 2.49 -24.41
C GLU A 128 5.34 3.50 -23.73
N PRO A 129 5.25 4.74 -24.25
CA PRO A 129 4.39 5.74 -23.65
C PRO A 129 2.92 5.43 -23.95
N ALA A 130 2.05 5.87 -23.03
CA ALA A 130 0.61 5.77 -23.21
C ALA A 130 0.11 6.48 -24.48
N ASP A 131 -0.96 5.94 -25.05
CA ASP A 131 -1.65 6.54 -26.21
C ASP A 131 -2.01 8.01 -25.92
N PRO A 132 -1.79 8.95 -26.85
CA PRO A 132 -2.21 10.34 -26.69
C PRO A 132 -3.69 10.54 -26.29
N ASP A 133 -4.57 9.63 -26.71
CA ASP A 133 -5.98 9.64 -26.36
C ASP A 133 -6.19 9.44 -24.85
N PHE A 134 -5.33 8.68 -24.16
CA PHE A 134 -5.35 8.50 -22.70
C PHE A 134 -5.26 9.85 -21.96
N TYR A 135 -4.38 10.73 -22.43
CA TYR A 135 -4.23 12.08 -21.90
C TYR A 135 -5.40 12.98 -22.31
N ARG A 136 -5.87 12.86 -23.56
CA ARG A 136 -6.94 13.71 -24.12
C ARG A 136 -8.25 13.54 -23.35
N ILE A 137 -8.65 12.31 -23.04
CA ILE A 137 -9.92 12.05 -22.35
C ILE A 137 -9.93 12.63 -20.92
N GLY A 138 -8.79 12.56 -20.22
CA GLY A 138 -8.64 13.11 -18.87
C GLY A 138 -8.59 14.63 -18.88
N TYR A 139 -7.81 15.20 -19.81
CA TYR A 139 -7.69 16.65 -19.94
C TYR A 139 -9.04 17.32 -20.21
N ALA A 140 -9.87 16.72 -21.08
CA ALA A 140 -11.21 17.17 -21.40
C ALA A 140 -12.16 17.18 -20.19
N ARG A 141 -11.86 16.41 -19.15
CA ARG A 141 -12.63 16.30 -17.91
C ARG A 141 -11.90 16.89 -16.69
N SER A 142 -10.95 17.80 -16.94
CA SER A 142 -10.21 18.53 -15.90
C SER A 142 -9.24 17.70 -15.06
N MET A 143 -8.88 16.48 -15.47
CA MET A 143 -7.70 15.81 -14.91
C MET A 143 -6.44 16.56 -15.35
N ARG A 144 -5.49 16.74 -14.43
CA ARG A 144 -4.19 17.37 -14.71
C ARG A 144 -3.05 16.49 -14.22
N ALA A 145 -2.00 16.41 -15.03
CA ALA A 145 -0.76 15.72 -14.76
C ALA A 145 0.41 16.69 -14.97
N TYR A 146 1.36 16.74 -14.03
CA TYR A 146 2.43 17.74 -14.00
C TYR A 146 3.81 17.09 -13.97
N GLY A 147 4.51 17.09 -15.11
CA GLY A 147 5.87 16.55 -15.20
C GLY A 147 5.94 15.05 -14.97
N ILE A 148 4.88 14.32 -15.33
CA ILE A 148 4.80 12.86 -15.30
C ILE A 148 4.37 12.34 -16.67
N GLU A 149 4.74 11.10 -16.95
CA GLU A 149 4.37 10.33 -18.13
C GLU A 149 3.84 8.97 -17.69
N PHE A 150 2.83 8.47 -18.39
CA PHE A 150 2.35 7.10 -18.21
C PHE A 150 3.01 6.20 -19.24
N LYS A 151 3.55 5.05 -18.79
CA LYS A 151 4.30 4.12 -19.66
C LYS A 151 4.05 2.68 -19.26
N GLU A 152 4.13 1.77 -20.24
CA GLU A 152 4.13 0.33 -20.00
C GLU A 152 5.50 -0.09 -19.44
N GLY A 153 5.51 -0.61 -18.22
CA GLY A 153 6.70 -1.06 -17.49
C GLY A 153 6.74 -2.56 -17.23
N PRO A 154 7.75 -3.05 -16.49
CA PRO A 154 7.87 -4.48 -16.16
C PRO A 154 6.73 -4.99 -15.26
N ASP A 155 6.15 -4.11 -14.45
CA ASP A 155 4.99 -4.40 -13.58
C ASP A 155 3.66 -3.95 -14.24
N GLY A 156 3.67 -3.77 -15.56
CA GLY A 156 2.57 -3.21 -16.33
C GLY A 156 2.58 -1.69 -16.37
N PHE A 157 1.44 -1.11 -16.75
CA PHE A 157 1.28 0.33 -16.88
C PHE A 157 1.55 1.10 -15.58
N GLY A 158 2.49 2.04 -15.62
CA GLY A 158 2.99 2.80 -14.47
C GLY A 158 3.05 4.31 -14.71
N VAL A 159 3.38 5.06 -13.66
CA VAL A 159 3.58 6.52 -13.72
C VAL A 159 5.06 6.83 -13.53
N TYR A 160 5.65 7.60 -14.42
CA TYR A 160 7.09 7.89 -14.44
C TYR A 160 7.35 9.40 -14.45
N ALA A 161 8.47 9.82 -13.86
CA ALA A 161 8.88 11.22 -13.89
C ALA A 161 9.33 11.64 -15.30
N ALA A 162 8.69 12.66 -15.87
CA ALA A 162 9.07 13.19 -17.19
C ALA A 162 10.34 14.05 -17.15
N LYS A 163 10.74 14.48 -15.94
CA LYS A 163 11.90 15.32 -15.67
C LYS A 163 12.36 15.15 -14.24
N ASP A 164 13.59 15.57 -13.96
CA ASP A 164 14.13 15.59 -12.61
C ASP A 164 13.27 16.47 -11.68
N VAL A 165 13.00 15.91 -10.51
CA VAL A 165 12.29 16.56 -9.41
C VAL A 165 13.28 16.83 -8.29
N GLU A 166 13.66 18.09 -8.16
CA GLU A 166 14.48 18.55 -7.05
C GLU A 166 13.77 18.40 -5.69
N PRO A 167 14.49 17.98 -4.63
CA PRO A 167 13.94 17.80 -3.31
C PRO A 167 13.47 19.14 -2.73
N LEU A 168 12.19 19.21 -2.38
CA LEU A 168 11.59 20.39 -1.75
C LEU A 168 11.21 20.11 -0.30
N ARG A 169 11.28 21.14 0.56
CA ARG A 169 10.81 21.05 1.95
C ARG A 169 9.31 20.75 2.09
N ARG A 170 8.53 20.91 1.03
CA ARG A 170 7.09 20.65 1.00
C ARG A 170 6.79 19.65 -0.09
N ALA A 171 5.76 18.85 0.14
CA ALA A 171 5.22 17.96 -0.87
C ALA A 171 4.79 18.74 -2.11
N ARG A 172 4.94 18.11 -3.29
CA ARG A 172 4.64 18.71 -4.59
C ARG A 172 3.53 17.92 -5.27
N VAL A 173 2.49 18.60 -5.74
CA VAL A 173 1.41 17.98 -6.52
C VAL A 173 1.92 17.59 -7.91
N VAL A 174 1.65 16.36 -8.32
CA VAL A 174 1.96 15.84 -9.67
C VAL A 174 0.73 15.42 -10.46
N MET A 175 -0.39 15.18 -9.78
CA MET A 175 -1.64 14.84 -10.43
C MET A 175 -2.83 15.43 -9.66
N GLU A 176 -3.84 15.90 -10.37
CA GLU A 176 -5.11 16.37 -9.82
C GLU A 176 -6.26 15.66 -10.55
N ILE A 177 -7.13 14.98 -9.79
CA ILE A 177 -8.25 14.21 -10.32
C ILE A 177 -9.55 14.71 -9.66
N PRO A 178 -10.51 15.25 -10.42
CA PRO A 178 -11.80 15.67 -9.89
C PRO A 178 -12.68 14.48 -9.48
N ILE A 179 -13.47 14.65 -8.43
CA ILE A 179 -14.37 13.59 -7.92
C ILE A 179 -15.38 13.13 -8.97
N GLU A 180 -15.74 14.00 -9.93
CA GLU A 180 -16.64 13.70 -11.04
C GLU A 180 -16.14 12.58 -11.96
N LEU A 181 -14.85 12.25 -11.92
CA LEU A 181 -14.27 11.11 -12.64
C LEU A 181 -14.24 9.81 -11.83
N MET A 182 -14.41 9.88 -10.52
CA MET A 182 -14.24 8.74 -9.62
C MET A 182 -15.54 7.96 -9.50
N LEU A 183 -15.42 6.64 -9.35
CA LEU A 183 -16.52 5.81 -8.84
C LEU A 183 -16.31 5.61 -7.36
N ASN A 184 -17.18 6.16 -6.52
CA ASN A 184 -17.09 6.00 -5.08
C ASN A 184 -18.40 5.58 -4.45
N ILE A 185 -18.27 4.87 -3.34
CA ILE A 185 -19.38 4.47 -2.49
C ILE A 185 -18.97 4.60 -1.02
N SER A 186 -19.87 5.13 -0.20
CA SER A 186 -19.69 5.19 1.25
C SER A 186 -19.50 3.80 1.85
N LYS A 187 -18.67 3.68 2.89
CA LYS A 187 -18.53 2.43 3.66
C LYS A 187 -19.69 2.16 4.60
N LYS A 188 -20.44 3.20 4.96
CA LYS A 188 -21.56 3.13 5.92
C LYS A 188 -22.87 3.45 5.21
N LEU A 189 -23.93 2.78 5.68
CA LEU A 189 -25.30 3.05 5.26
C LEU A 189 -25.76 4.47 5.70
N PRO A 190 -26.66 5.12 4.95
CA PRO A 190 -27.11 4.71 3.61
C PRO A 190 -25.98 4.81 2.58
N TRP A 191 -26.03 3.99 1.53
CA TRP A 191 -25.05 4.08 0.44
C TRP A 191 -25.11 5.45 -0.23
N MET A 192 -23.97 6.15 -0.28
CA MET A 192 -23.85 7.46 -0.91
C MET A 192 -22.78 7.44 -2.00
N PHE A 193 -23.09 8.08 -3.12
CA PHE A 193 -22.23 8.21 -4.31
C PHE A 193 -22.00 9.70 -4.60
N PHE A 194 -20.80 10.06 -5.05
CA PHE A 194 -20.48 11.44 -5.42
C PHE A 194 -19.65 11.54 -6.71
N PRO A 195 -20.19 12.09 -7.81
CA PRO A 195 -21.57 12.49 -8.03
C PRO A 195 -22.53 11.30 -7.95
N ASP A 196 -23.80 11.58 -7.74
CA ASP A 196 -24.82 10.53 -7.84
C ASP A 196 -24.93 10.08 -9.30
N ILE A 197 -24.48 8.86 -9.57
CA ILE A 197 -24.40 8.29 -10.91
C ILE A 197 -25.58 7.37 -11.21
N ILE A 198 -26.22 6.80 -10.18
CA ILE A 198 -27.28 5.80 -10.36
C ILE A 198 -28.64 6.52 -10.39
N PRO A 199 -29.39 6.46 -11.51
CA PRO A 199 -30.69 7.13 -11.57
C PRO A 199 -31.69 6.47 -10.62
N LEU A 200 -32.56 7.29 -10.02
CA LEU A 200 -33.62 6.83 -9.12
C LEU A 200 -34.45 5.71 -9.78
N GLY A 201 -34.58 4.60 -9.07
CA GLY A 201 -35.33 3.42 -9.53
C GLY A 201 -34.56 2.50 -10.48
N HIS A 202 -33.25 2.70 -10.69
CA HIS A 202 -32.45 1.71 -11.41
C HIS A 202 -32.30 0.43 -10.58
N PRO A 203 -32.56 -0.77 -11.16
CA PRO A 203 -32.53 -2.03 -10.41
C PRO A 203 -31.15 -2.38 -9.82
N ILE A 204 -30.06 -1.78 -10.33
CA ILE A 204 -28.70 -2.02 -9.79
C ILE A 204 -28.57 -1.50 -8.35
N PHE A 205 -29.35 -0.47 -7.99
CA PHE A 205 -29.34 0.08 -6.65
C PHE A 205 -29.86 -0.95 -5.64
N ASP A 206 -30.88 -1.74 -6.00
CA ASP A 206 -31.39 -2.80 -5.14
C ASP A 206 -30.36 -3.93 -4.93
N ILE A 207 -29.61 -4.26 -5.99
CA ILE A 207 -28.50 -5.22 -5.91
C ILE A 207 -27.43 -4.71 -4.94
N ILE A 208 -26.99 -3.45 -5.10
CA ILE A 208 -25.99 -2.82 -4.20
C ILE A 208 -26.53 -2.76 -2.75
N ASN A 209 -27.80 -2.41 -2.55
CA ASN A 209 -28.43 -2.39 -1.22
C ASN A 209 -28.51 -3.78 -0.57
N SER A 210 -28.53 -4.85 -1.36
CA SER A 210 -28.61 -6.22 -0.86
C SER A 210 -27.27 -6.79 -0.36
N THR A 211 -26.17 -6.08 -0.60
CA THR A 211 -24.81 -6.51 -0.21
C THR A 211 -24.55 -6.30 1.27
N ASP A 212 -23.67 -7.11 1.84
CA ASP A 212 -23.23 -6.97 3.24
C ASP A 212 -22.33 -5.74 3.41
N PRO A 213 -22.66 -4.78 4.31
CA PRO A 213 -21.88 -3.56 4.45
C PRO A 213 -20.40 -3.76 4.80
N GLU A 214 -20.08 -4.79 5.57
CA GLU A 214 -18.74 -5.05 6.09
C GLU A 214 -17.88 -5.83 5.09
N THR A 215 -18.46 -6.78 4.35
CA THR A 215 -17.67 -7.73 3.54
C THR A 215 -17.71 -7.48 2.04
N ASP A 216 -18.78 -6.90 1.51
CA ASP A 216 -19.09 -6.96 0.07
C ASP A 216 -18.78 -5.65 -0.68
N TRP A 217 -17.80 -4.89 -0.20
CA TRP A 217 -17.42 -3.60 -0.80
C TRP A 217 -16.91 -3.74 -2.24
N ASP A 218 -16.26 -4.86 -2.56
CA ASP A 218 -15.75 -5.19 -3.88
C ASP A 218 -16.89 -5.55 -4.85
N LEU A 219 -17.89 -6.32 -4.40
CA LEU A 219 -19.09 -6.62 -5.18
C LEU A 219 -19.88 -5.33 -5.50
N ARG A 220 -20.00 -4.40 -4.55
CA ARG A 220 -20.63 -3.08 -4.77
C ARG A 220 -19.87 -2.26 -5.80
N LEU A 221 -18.56 -2.16 -5.68
CA LEU A 221 -17.72 -1.41 -6.63
C LEU A 221 -17.74 -2.05 -8.03
N ALA A 222 -17.74 -3.38 -8.13
CA ALA A 222 -17.87 -4.09 -9.39
C ALA A 222 -19.20 -3.77 -10.09
N CYS A 223 -20.31 -3.75 -9.34
CA CYS A 223 -21.61 -3.33 -9.86
C CYS A 223 -21.58 -1.89 -10.38
N LEU A 224 -20.92 -0.98 -9.64
CA LEU A 224 -20.79 0.42 -10.02
C LEU A 224 -19.94 0.61 -11.27
N LEU A 225 -18.83 -0.12 -11.40
CA LEU A 225 -17.94 -0.13 -12.55
C LEU A 225 -18.67 -0.59 -13.82
N LEU A 226 -19.34 -1.75 -13.74
CA LEU A 226 -20.10 -2.29 -14.87
C LEU A 226 -21.24 -1.35 -15.28
N PHE A 227 -21.91 -0.73 -14.31
CA PHE A 227 -22.93 0.28 -14.58
C PHE A 227 -22.34 1.52 -15.27
N ALA A 228 -21.16 1.97 -14.86
CA ALA A 228 -20.49 3.11 -15.48
C ALA A 228 -20.12 2.85 -16.96
N PHE A 229 -19.72 1.63 -17.31
CA PHE A 229 -19.50 1.24 -18.72
C PHE A 229 -20.79 1.21 -19.55
N ASP A 230 -21.93 0.97 -18.93
CA ASP A 230 -23.23 0.90 -19.61
C ASP A 230 -23.90 2.30 -19.75
N CYS A 231 -23.39 3.31 -19.05
CA CYS A 231 -23.89 4.68 -19.13
C CYS A 231 -23.34 5.40 -20.37
N GLU A 232 -24.24 5.81 -21.27
CA GLU A 232 -23.90 6.63 -22.44
C GLU A 232 -23.13 7.91 -22.04
N ASP A 233 -22.11 8.26 -22.81
CA ASP A 233 -21.24 9.44 -22.63
C ASP A 233 -20.51 9.51 -21.28
N ASN A 234 -20.44 8.38 -20.55
CA ASN A 234 -19.69 8.29 -19.31
C ASN A 234 -18.19 8.20 -19.56
N PHE A 235 -17.40 8.88 -18.74
CA PHE A 235 -15.94 8.85 -18.81
C PHE A 235 -15.37 7.42 -18.76
N TRP A 236 -15.96 6.55 -17.94
CA TRP A 236 -15.48 5.17 -17.77
C TRP A 236 -15.65 4.32 -19.03
N GLN A 237 -16.54 4.67 -19.96
CA GLN A 237 -16.60 3.99 -21.26
C GLN A 237 -15.29 4.14 -22.04
N LEU A 238 -14.65 5.32 -21.95
CA LEU A 238 -13.39 5.59 -22.63
C LEU A 238 -12.19 5.10 -21.79
N TYR A 239 -12.26 5.28 -20.47
CA TYR A 239 -11.18 4.83 -19.59
C TYR A 239 -11.08 3.30 -19.52
N GLY A 240 -12.19 2.59 -19.72
CA GLY A 240 -12.25 1.13 -19.71
C GLY A 240 -11.34 0.47 -20.75
N ASP A 241 -11.08 1.14 -21.88
CA ASP A 241 -10.17 0.64 -22.92
C ASP A 241 -8.69 0.60 -22.46
N PHE A 242 -8.36 1.29 -21.36
CA PHE A 242 -7.03 1.32 -20.76
C PHE A 242 -6.92 0.47 -19.49
N LEU A 243 -8.01 -0.20 -19.08
CA LEU A 243 -7.95 -1.20 -18.02
C LEU A 243 -7.46 -2.53 -18.59
N PRO A 244 -6.71 -3.32 -17.81
CA PRO A 244 -6.24 -4.61 -18.27
C PRO A 244 -7.42 -5.54 -18.59
N SER A 245 -7.30 -6.26 -19.70
CA SER A 245 -8.24 -7.33 -20.05
C SER A 245 -8.14 -8.49 -19.04
N ALA A 246 -9.08 -9.43 -19.11
CA ALA A 246 -9.09 -10.56 -18.17
C ALA A 246 -7.82 -11.43 -18.25
N ASP A 247 -7.24 -11.59 -19.44
CA ASP A 247 -6.01 -12.33 -19.70
C ASP A 247 -4.73 -11.58 -19.28
N GLU A 248 -4.78 -10.25 -19.22
CA GLU A 248 -3.69 -9.40 -18.74
C GLU A 248 -3.69 -9.25 -17.21
N CYS A 249 -4.76 -9.66 -16.53
CA CYS A 249 -4.90 -9.52 -15.09
C CYS A 249 -4.18 -10.65 -14.32
N PRO A 250 -3.29 -10.31 -13.37
CA PRO A 250 -2.64 -11.32 -12.53
C PRO A 250 -3.50 -11.75 -11.32
N SER A 251 -4.69 -11.15 -11.14
CA SER A 251 -5.58 -11.42 -10.01
C SER A 251 -6.00 -12.89 -9.95
N LEU A 252 -5.78 -13.52 -8.79
CA LEU A 252 -6.12 -14.92 -8.57
C LEU A 252 -7.62 -15.23 -8.65
N LEU A 253 -8.51 -14.22 -8.61
CA LEU A 253 -9.94 -14.44 -8.90
C LEU A 253 -10.19 -14.97 -10.32
N LEU A 254 -9.29 -14.71 -11.27
CA LEU A 254 -9.38 -15.16 -12.65
C LEU A 254 -8.52 -16.40 -12.92
N ALA A 255 -7.81 -16.90 -11.90
CA ALA A 255 -6.94 -18.06 -12.04
C ALA A 255 -7.73 -19.35 -12.22
N THR A 256 -7.19 -20.27 -13.03
CA THR A 256 -7.73 -21.64 -13.13
C THR A 256 -7.34 -22.48 -11.91
N GLU A 257 -7.94 -23.66 -11.75
CA GLU A 257 -7.56 -24.55 -10.66
C GLU A 257 -6.11 -25.04 -10.79
N GLU A 258 -5.61 -25.21 -12.01
CA GLU A 258 -4.20 -25.53 -12.26
C GLU A 258 -3.28 -24.42 -11.76
N ASP A 259 -3.60 -23.16 -12.05
CA ASP A 259 -2.84 -22.00 -11.57
C ASP A 259 -2.83 -21.91 -10.04
N LEU A 260 -3.98 -22.19 -9.40
CA LEU A 260 -4.07 -22.17 -7.93
C LEU A 260 -3.25 -23.30 -7.28
N LEU A 261 -3.11 -24.45 -7.92
CA LEU A 261 -2.24 -25.53 -7.44
C LEU A 261 -0.76 -25.13 -7.50
N GLU A 262 -0.37 -24.30 -8.46
CA GLU A 262 1.01 -23.83 -8.60
C GLU A 262 1.45 -22.89 -7.47
N LEU A 263 0.52 -22.30 -6.69
CA LEU A 263 0.82 -21.49 -5.50
C LEU A 263 1.61 -22.26 -4.44
N GLN A 264 1.43 -23.59 -4.37
CA GLN A 264 1.99 -24.44 -3.29
C GLN A 264 1.64 -23.90 -1.89
N ASP A 265 0.43 -23.36 -1.75
CA ASP A 265 -0.13 -22.77 -0.54
C ASP A 265 -1.64 -23.04 -0.48
N GLU A 266 -2.02 -24.13 0.18
CA GLU A 266 -3.42 -24.56 0.22
C GLU A 266 -4.31 -23.59 1.00
N ASN A 267 -3.76 -22.84 1.96
CA ASN A 267 -4.54 -21.86 2.72
C ASN A 267 -4.95 -20.68 1.84
N LEU A 268 -3.99 -20.15 1.07
CA LEU A 268 -4.27 -19.08 0.10
C LEU A 268 -5.19 -19.59 -1.02
N ALA A 269 -4.89 -20.76 -1.61
CA ALA A 269 -5.72 -21.34 -2.65
C ALA A 269 -7.18 -21.58 -2.19
N SER A 270 -7.38 -22.14 -0.99
CA SER A 270 -8.71 -22.32 -0.40
C SER A 270 -9.45 -20.98 -0.18
N THR A 271 -8.72 -19.94 0.20
CA THR A 271 -9.29 -18.59 0.38
C THR A 271 -9.74 -18.01 -0.95
N VAL A 272 -8.92 -18.11 -1.99
CA VAL A 272 -9.26 -17.65 -3.34
C VAL A 272 -10.47 -18.41 -3.90
N ARG A 273 -10.50 -19.75 -3.77
CA ARG A 273 -11.66 -20.56 -4.21
C ARG A 273 -12.97 -20.09 -3.57
N LYS A 274 -12.94 -19.77 -2.28
CA LYS A 274 -14.12 -19.21 -1.57
C LYS A 274 -14.51 -17.84 -2.13
N GLN A 275 -13.55 -16.99 -2.50
CA GLN A 275 -13.84 -15.70 -3.11
C GLN A 275 -14.42 -15.83 -4.53
N GLN A 276 -13.88 -16.74 -5.34
CA GLN A 276 -14.40 -17.07 -6.67
C GLN A 276 -15.84 -17.60 -6.57
N LEU A 277 -16.09 -18.55 -5.67
CA LEU A 277 -17.43 -19.08 -5.41
C LEU A 277 -18.39 -17.98 -4.95
N ARG A 278 -17.97 -17.12 -4.01
CA ARG A 278 -18.78 -15.98 -3.53
C ARG A 278 -19.16 -15.04 -4.68
N ALA A 279 -18.23 -14.71 -5.57
CA ALA A 279 -18.50 -13.84 -6.72
C ALA A 279 -19.45 -14.52 -7.72
N LEU A 280 -19.27 -15.83 -7.97
CA LEU A 280 -20.14 -16.61 -8.83
C LEU A 280 -21.57 -16.70 -8.29
N GLU A 281 -21.74 -17.09 -7.02
CA GLU A 281 -23.05 -17.18 -6.36
C GLU A 281 -23.76 -15.82 -6.35
N PHE A 282 -23.01 -14.73 -6.13
CA PHE A 282 -23.56 -13.38 -6.20
C PHE A 282 -24.04 -13.04 -7.63
N TRP A 283 -23.27 -13.40 -8.66
CA TRP A 283 -23.68 -13.21 -10.04
C TRP A 283 -24.93 -14.04 -10.36
N GLU A 284 -24.95 -15.34 -10.04
CA GLU A 284 -26.09 -16.23 -10.30
C GLU A 284 -27.38 -15.73 -9.63
N LYS A 285 -27.28 -15.23 -8.40
CA LYS A 285 -28.40 -14.67 -7.66
C LYS A 285 -29.01 -13.44 -8.34
N ASN A 286 -28.19 -12.58 -8.95
CA ASN A 286 -28.61 -11.26 -9.42
C ASN A 286 -28.76 -11.13 -10.96
N TRP A 287 -28.05 -11.98 -11.73
CA TRP A 287 -28.06 -12.02 -13.20
C TRP A 287 -28.85 -13.20 -13.79
N HIS A 288 -29.77 -13.77 -13.00
CA HIS A 288 -30.63 -14.87 -13.42
C HIS A 288 -31.53 -14.56 -14.64
N SER A 289 -32.13 -15.60 -15.23
CA SER A 289 -32.98 -15.51 -16.42
C SER A 289 -34.22 -14.61 -16.27
N GLY A 290 -34.64 -14.29 -15.05
CA GLY A 290 -35.74 -13.37 -14.76
C GLY A 290 -35.32 -11.92 -14.51
N ALA A 291 -34.02 -11.62 -14.45
CA ALA A 291 -33.52 -10.28 -14.15
C ALA A 291 -33.90 -9.27 -15.25
N PRO A 292 -34.14 -7.99 -14.90
CA PRO A 292 -34.40 -6.94 -15.88
C PRO A 292 -33.30 -6.83 -16.93
N LEU A 293 -33.65 -6.48 -18.17
CA LEU A 293 -32.68 -6.33 -19.27
C LEU A 293 -31.56 -5.34 -18.95
N LYS A 294 -31.87 -4.28 -18.19
CA LYS A 294 -30.89 -3.29 -17.71
C LYS A 294 -29.82 -3.89 -16.79
N ILE A 295 -30.12 -4.97 -16.08
CA ILE A 295 -29.13 -5.71 -15.28
C ILE A 295 -28.37 -6.67 -16.17
N LYS A 296 -29.08 -7.52 -16.92
CA LYS A 296 -28.47 -8.56 -17.76
C LYS A 296 -27.40 -8.05 -18.71
N ARG A 297 -27.56 -6.84 -19.25
CA ARG A 297 -26.58 -6.25 -20.18
C ARG A 297 -25.24 -5.87 -19.53
N LEU A 298 -25.21 -5.65 -18.21
CA LEU A 298 -24.01 -5.24 -17.48
C LEU A 298 -22.96 -6.35 -17.47
N ALA A 299 -23.36 -7.59 -17.16
CA ALA A 299 -22.52 -8.79 -17.15
C ALA A 299 -23.30 -9.99 -17.70
N ARG A 300 -23.15 -10.29 -18.99
CA ARG A 300 -23.89 -11.37 -19.66
C ARG A 300 -23.44 -12.76 -19.22
N ASP A 301 -22.19 -12.84 -18.79
CA ASP A 301 -21.47 -14.02 -18.36
C ASP A 301 -20.82 -13.76 -16.99
N PRO A 302 -20.56 -14.81 -16.20
CA PRO A 302 -19.94 -14.67 -14.89
C PRO A 302 -18.50 -14.15 -14.97
N GLU A 303 -17.76 -14.49 -16.03
CA GLU A 303 -16.37 -14.07 -16.23
C GLU A 303 -16.23 -12.55 -16.23
N LYS A 304 -17.10 -11.83 -16.94
CA LYS A 304 -17.15 -10.37 -16.96
C LYS A 304 -17.41 -9.78 -15.56
N PHE A 305 -18.27 -10.42 -14.76
CA PHE A 305 -18.53 -9.95 -13.40
C PHE A 305 -17.32 -10.22 -12.49
N ILE A 306 -16.74 -11.40 -12.55
CA ILE A 306 -15.55 -11.77 -11.77
C ILE A 306 -14.35 -10.88 -12.14
N TRP A 307 -14.19 -10.54 -13.42
CA TRP A 307 -13.21 -9.54 -13.86
C TRP A 307 -13.48 -8.17 -13.22
N ALA A 308 -14.73 -7.69 -13.21
CA ALA A 308 -15.05 -6.42 -12.55
C ALA A 308 -14.79 -6.45 -11.04
N VAL A 309 -15.00 -7.59 -10.37
CA VAL A 309 -14.62 -7.79 -8.96
C VAL A 309 -13.10 -7.76 -8.79
N SER A 310 -12.34 -8.36 -9.72
CA SER A 310 -10.88 -8.29 -9.71
C SER A 310 -10.37 -6.85 -9.83
N MET A 311 -10.97 -6.04 -10.72
CA MET A 311 -10.67 -4.61 -10.85
C MET A 311 -11.02 -3.84 -9.58
N ALA A 312 -12.17 -4.14 -8.97
CA ALA A 312 -12.54 -3.55 -7.70
C ALA A 312 -11.53 -3.89 -6.59
N GLN A 313 -11.03 -5.13 -6.52
CA GLN A 313 -10.08 -5.53 -5.49
C GLN A 313 -8.70 -4.88 -5.65
N SER A 314 -8.18 -4.89 -6.88
CA SER A 314 -6.82 -4.44 -7.20
C SER A 314 -6.68 -2.93 -7.37
N ARG A 315 -7.76 -2.21 -7.72
CA ARG A 315 -7.71 -0.74 -7.99
C ARG A 315 -8.48 0.12 -6.98
N CYS A 316 -9.11 -0.49 -5.97
CA CYS A 316 -9.82 0.26 -4.94
C CYS A 316 -8.88 0.98 -3.96
N ILE A 317 -9.03 2.30 -3.92
CA ILE A 317 -8.41 3.18 -2.94
C ILE A 317 -9.41 3.48 -1.83
N ASN A 318 -9.02 3.21 -0.59
CA ASN A 318 -9.78 3.55 0.60
C ASN A 318 -9.31 4.90 1.11
N MET A 319 -10.20 5.88 1.19
CA MET A 319 -9.86 7.19 1.74
C MET A 319 -11.06 7.81 2.41
N GLN A 320 -10.80 8.58 3.47
CA GLN A 320 -11.79 9.45 4.06
C GLN A 320 -11.90 10.73 3.24
N ILE A 321 -13.07 10.98 2.67
CA ILE A 321 -13.35 12.20 1.90
C ILE A 321 -14.32 13.09 2.66
N ARG A 322 -14.15 14.39 2.45
CA ARG A 322 -15.09 15.42 2.87
C ARG A 322 -15.71 16.08 1.64
N VAL A 323 -17.03 16.00 1.53
CA VAL A 323 -17.84 16.66 0.49
C VAL A 323 -18.81 17.62 1.19
N GLY A 324 -18.51 18.92 1.12
CA GLY A 324 -19.26 19.95 1.85
C GLY A 324 -19.17 19.77 3.38
N ALA A 325 -20.31 19.56 4.03
CA ALA A 325 -20.39 19.30 5.47
C ALA A 325 -20.25 17.82 5.84
N LEU A 326 -20.30 16.90 4.87
CA LEU A 326 -20.26 15.47 5.09
C LEU A 326 -18.81 14.96 5.03
N THR A 327 -18.40 14.20 6.03
CA THR A 327 -17.14 13.44 6.04
C THR A 327 -17.48 11.95 6.12
N GLN A 328 -16.90 11.14 5.23
CA GLN A 328 -17.17 9.72 5.17
C GLN A 328 -15.94 8.93 4.70
N ASP A 329 -15.84 7.69 5.17
CA ASP A 329 -14.90 6.72 4.62
C ASP A 329 -15.52 6.10 3.36
N THR A 330 -14.75 6.05 2.28
CA THR A 330 -15.22 5.68 0.95
C THR A 330 -14.31 4.64 0.31
N ASN A 331 -14.91 3.70 -0.40
CA ASN A 331 -14.23 2.83 -1.36
C ASN A 331 -14.29 3.51 -2.73
N MET A 332 -13.15 3.65 -3.42
CA MET A 332 -13.09 4.46 -4.64
C MET A 332 -12.25 3.80 -5.74
N LEU A 333 -12.75 3.82 -6.97
CA LEU A 333 -11.96 3.66 -8.18
C LEU A 333 -11.64 5.05 -8.72
N ILE A 334 -10.35 5.33 -8.85
CA ILE A 334 -9.85 6.67 -9.16
C ILE A 334 -8.97 6.55 -10.40
N PRO A 335 -9.46 6.98 -11.58
CA PRO A 335 -8.71 6.84 -12.81
C PRO A 335 -7.41 7.64 -12.73
N TYR A 336 -6.39 7.17 -13.44
CA TYR A 336 -5.00 7.67 -13.47
C TYR A 336 -4.22 7.45 -12.18
N ALA A 337 -4.82 7.68 -11.01
CA ALA A 337 -4.19 7.38 -9.72
C ALA A 337 -4.05 5.86 -9.51
N ASP A 338 -4.94 5.06 -10.10
CA ASP A 338 -4.87 3.61 -10.09
C ASP A 338 -3.76 3.03 -10.99
N MET A 339 -3.05 3.87 -11.76
CA MET A 339 -1.86 3.49 -12.53
C MET A 339 -0.55 3.63 -11.74
N LEU A 340 -0.60 4.15 -10.50
CA LEU A 340 0.58 4.19 -9.64
C LEU A 340 0.85 2.79 -9.10
N ASN A 341 2.05 2.26 -9.33
CA ASN A 341 2.46 0.95 -8.82
C ASN A 341 2.84 0.98 -7.34
N HIS A 342 2.97 -0.21 -6.77
CA HIS A 342 3.33 -0.40 -5.37
C HIS A 342 4.84 -0.27 -5.13
N SER A 343 5.24 0.42 -4.06
CA SER A 343 6.56 0.27 -3.44
C SER A 343 6.47 0.20 -1.93
N PHE A 344 7.39 -0.54 -1.31
CA PHE A 344 7.61 -0.52 0.15
C PHE A 344 8.34 0.76 0.60
N GLU A 345 8.98 1.46 -0.33
CA GLU A 345 9.61 2.77 -0.15
C GLU A 345 8.96 3.76 -1.13
N PRO A 346 7.66 4.10 -0.93
CA PRO A 346 6.94 4.94 -1.87
C PRO A 346 7.51 6.35 -1.91
N ASN A 347 7.53 6.94 -3.11
CA ASN A 347 7.94 8.33 -3.30
C ASN A 347 6.73 9.29 -3.41
N CYS A 348 5.51 8.75 -3.53
CA CYS A 348 4.26 9.50 -3.63
C CYS A 348 3.23 9.08 -2.58
N PHE A 349 2.24 9.95 -2.35
CA PHE A 349 1.08 9.69 -1.50
C PHE A 349 -0.18 10.42 -2.02
N PHE A 350 -1.34 9.99 -1.54
CA PHE A 350 -2.64 10.56 -1.88
C PHE A 350 -3.07 11.64 -0.88
N HIS A 351 -3.61 12.75 -1.38
CA HIS A 351 -4.16 13.84 -0.58
C HIS A 351 -5.55 14.25 -1.07
N TRP A 352 -6.52 14.37 -0.16
CA TRP A 352 -7.86 14.85 -0.49
C TRP A 352 -7.99 16.37 -0.30
N ARG A 353 -8.12 17.10 -1.40
CA ARG A 353 -8.40 18.54 -1.41
C ARG A 353 -9.90 18.78 -1.35
N PHE A 354 -10.45 18.85 -0.14
CA PHE A 354 -11.89 18.93 0.10
C PHE A 354 -12.59 20.18 -0.48
N LYS A 355 -11.89 21.31 -0.63
CA LYS A 355 -12.49 22.57 -1.12
C LYS A 355 -12.92 22.44 -2.58
N ASP A 356 -12.07 21.83 -3.38
CA ASP A 356 -12.26 21.67 -4.82
C ASP A 356 -12.79 20.28 -5.18
N ARG A 357 -12.95 19.40 -4.18
CA ARG A 357 -13.36 18.00 -4.33
C ARG A 357 -12.45 17.25 -5.30
N MET A 358 -11.14 17.34 -5.08
CA MET A 358 -10.14 16.71 -5.92
C MET A 358 -9.23 15.80 -5.10
N LEU A 359 -8.84 14.68 -5.70
CA LEU A 359 -7.68 13.91 -5.25
C LEU A 359 -6.44 14.55 -5.85
N GLU A 360 -5.43 14.74 -5.01
CA GLU A 360 -4.07 15.09 -5.43
C GLU A 360 -3.14 13.90 -5.21
N VAL A 361 -2.29 13.61 -6.18
CA VAL A 361 -1.10 12.77 -5.99
C VAL A 361 0.06 13.68 -5.71
N MET A 362 0.77 13.46 -4.61
CA MET A 362 1.84 14.32 -4.13
C MET A 362 3.14 13.54 -3.93
N ILE A 363 4.26 14.14 -4.33
CA ILE A 363 5.59 13.64 -4.01
C ILE A 363 5.92 13.93 -2.55
N ASN A 364 6.54 12.96 -1.87
CA ASN A 364 7.02 13.10 -0.48
C ASN A 364 7.99 14.28 -0.32
N ALA A 365 7.89 15.02 0.78
CA ALA A 365 8.78 16.12 1.06
C ALA A 365 10.23 15.62 1.24
N GLY A 366 11.20 16.34 0.65
CA GLY A 366 12.62 15.97 0.69
C GLY A 366 13.01 14.87 -0.30
N GLN A 367 12.06 14.27 -1.02
CA GLN A 367 12.35 13.25 -2.01
C GLN A 367 12.93 13.87 -3.29
N GLN A 368 14.06 13.34 -3.75
CA GLN A 368 14.54 13.55 -5.11
C GLN A 368 13.99 12.44 -6.00
N ILE A 369 13.53 12.77 -7.20
CA ILE A 369 13.12 11.79 -8.21
C ILE A 369 13.80 12.15 -9.52
N ARG A 370 14.55 11.23 -10.12
CA ARG A 370 15.21 11.43 -11.41
C ARG A 370 14.22 11.23 -12.55
N LYS A 371 14.46 11.89 -13.68
CA LYS A 371 13.72 11.62 -14.93
C LYS A 371 13.78 10.12 -15.23
N GLY A 372 12.63 9.54 -15.59
CA GLY A 372 12.50 8.13 -15.89
C GLY A 372 12.29 7.23 -14.67
N GLU A 373 12.45 7.73 -13.44
CA GLU A 373 12.10 6.95 -12.26
C GLU A 373 10.58 6.82 -12.11
N GLU A 374 10.15 5.64 -11.65
CA GLU A 374 8.75 5.36 -11.41
C GLU A 374 8.26 6.04 -10.13
N MET A 375 7.07 6.61 -10.22
CA MET A 375 6.33 7.17 -9.10
C MET A 375 5.42 6.09 -8.51
N THR A 376 5.58 5.82 -7.22
CA THR A 376 4.97 4.68 -6.55
C THR A 376 4.30 5.11 -5.25
N VAL A 377 3.30 4.33 -4.85
CA VAL A 377 2.56 4.48 -3.59
C VAL A 377 2.60 3.19 -2.78
N ASN A 378 2.26 3.26 -1.49
CA ASN A 378 2.10 2.04 -0.69
C ASN A 378 0.63 1.62 -0.69
N TYR A 379 0.33 0.46 -1.30
CA TYR A 379 -1.04 -0.05 -1.44
C TYR A 379 -1.64 -0.51 -0.11
N MET A 380 -0.93 -1.39 0.58
CA MET A 380 -1.35 -1.95 1.86
C MET A 380 -0.18 -1.96 2.82
N ASN A 381 -0.11 -0.90 3.62
CA ASN A 381 0.96 -0.77 4.61
C ASN A 381 0.91 -1.94 5.61
N GLY A 382 2.05 -2.57 5.86
CA GLY A 382 2.17 -3.61 6.86
C GLY A 382 1.67 -5.00 6.46
N GLN A 383 1.42 -5.28 5.18
CA GLN A 383 0.85 -6.56 4.74
C GLN A 383 1.86 -7.53 4.13
N LYS A 384 1.56 -8.82 4.27
CA LYS A 384 2.35 -9.94 3.78
C LYS A 384 2.06 -10.26 2.32
N ASN A 385 2.91 -11.09 1.72
CA ASN A 385 2.77 -11.47 0.31
C ASN A 385 1.49 -12.26 0.01
N ASP A 386 0.95 -13.04 0.95
CA ASP A 386 -0.33 -13.73 0.78
C ASP A 386 -1.49 -12.75 0.56
N MET A 387 -1.52 -11.64 1.30
CA MET A 387 -2.52 -10.57 1.16
C MET A 387 -2.35 -9.80 -0.16
N PHE A 388 -1.11 -9.54 -0.59
CA PHE A 388 -0.85 -8.92 -1.90
C PHE A 388 -1.28 -9.84 -3.04
N MET A 389 -1.00 -11.13 -2.96
CA MET A 389 -1.45 -12.11 -3.94
C MET A 389 -2.97 -12.20 -3.98
N GLN A 390 -3.61 -12.29 -2.81
CA GLN A 390 -5.07 -12.41 -2.70
C GLN A 390 -5.79 -11.21 -3.31
N ARG A 391 -5.25 -9.99 -3.16
CA ARG A 391 -5.95 -8.76 -3.54
C ARG A 391 -5.50 -8.15 -4.87
N TYR A 392 -4.22 -8.25 -5.20
CA TYR A 392 -3.60 -7.60 -6.35
C TYR A 392 -2.98 -8.58 -7.35
N GLY A 393 -2.76 -9.84 -6.97
CA GLY A 393 -2.13 -10.83 -7.85
C GLY A 393 -0.62 -10.67 -7.99
N PHE A 394 0.08 -10.07 -7.03
CA PHE A 394 1.53 -10.03 -7.05
C PHE A 394 2.13 -10.31 -5.67
N SER A 395 3.43 -10.59 -5.66
CA SER A 395 4.24 -10.73 -4.45
C SER A 395 5.63 -10.17 -4.70
N SER A 396 6.37 -9.87 -3.63
CA SER A 396 7.72 -9.34 -3.74
C SER A 396 8.71 -10.13 -2.88
N PRO A 397 9.92 -10.46 -3.40
CA PRO A 397 10.94 -11.14 -2.63
C PRO A 397 11.55 -10.24 -1.54
N VAL A 398 11.34 -8.92 -1.63
CA VAL A 398 11.87 -7.92 -0.70
C VAL A 398 10.76 -7.28 0.16
N ASN A 399 9.60 -7.93 0.30
CA ASN A 399 8.54 -7.44 1.18
C ASN A 399 9.02 -7.46 2.65
N PRO A 400 9.16 -6.29 3.32
CA PRO A 400 9.67 -6.22 4.68
C PRO A 400 8.70 -6.72 5.74
N TRP A 401 7.46 -7.01 5.37
CA TRP A 401 6.42 -7.47 6.27
C TRP A 401 6.08 -8.96 6.10
N ASP A 402 6.73 -9.65 5.17
CA ASP A 402 6.48 -11.07 4.95
C ASP A 402 6.96 -11.92 6.13
N VAL A 403 6.38 -13.13 6.27
CA VAL A 403 6.55 -13.94 7.47
C VAL A 403 6.93 -15.39 7.20
N ILE A 404 7.95 -15.86 7.92
CA ILE A 404 8.26 -17.28 8.08
C ILE A 404 7.78 -17.73 9.46
N GLN A 405 7.10 -18.88 9.52
CA GLN A 405 6.60 -19.45 10.77
C GLN A 405 7.57 -20.51 11.30
N PHE A 406 8.37 -20.15 12.31
CA PHE A 406 9.20 -21.09 13.04
C PHE A 406 8.40 -21.81 14.14
N SER A 407 8.67 -23.10 14.30
CA SER A 407 8.04 -24.02 15.26
C SER A 407 9.00 -24.52 16.34
N GLY A 408 10.30 -24.33 16.13
CA GLY A 408 11.34 -24.69 17.09
C GLY A 408 11.41 -23.77 18.32
N ASN A 409 12.22 -24.19 19.30
CA ASN A 409 12.48 -23.42 20.52
C ASN A 409 13.75 -22.55 20.43
N ALA A 410 14.51 -22.68 19.35
CA ALA A 410 15.73 -21.90 19.13
C ALA A 410 15.40 -20.41 19.06
N ARG A 411 16.17 -19.57 19.75
CA ARG A 411 16.01 -18.11 19.74
C ARG A 411 17.37 -17.46 19.67
N ILE A 412 17.46 -16.35 18.94
CA ILE A 412 18.65 -15.50 18.86
C ILE A 412 18.44 -14.16 19.56
N HIS A 413 19.52 -13.49 19.93
CA HIS A 413 19.42 -12.19 20.59
C HIS A 413 18.98 -11.10 19.61
N LEU A 414 17.87 -10.42 19.90
CA LEU A 414 17.27 -9.44 19.00
C LEU A 414 18.22 -8.27 18.70
N ASP A 415 18.70 -7.58 19.74
CA ASP A 415 19.48 -6.36 19.57
C ASP A 415 20.82 -6.63 18.86
N SER A 416 21.38 -7.82 19.07
CA SER A 416 22.60 -8.23 18.36
C SER A 416 22.33 -8.46 16.88
N PHE A 417 21.20 -9.09 16.55
CA PHE A 417 20.82 -9.27 15.15
C PHE A 417 20.59 -7.91 14.47
N LEU A 418 19.82 -7.01 15.10
CA LEU A 418 19.58 -5.67 14.58
C LEU A 418 20.88 -4.89 14.38
N SER A 419 21.79 -4.94 15.36
CA SER A 419 23.11 -4.29 15.31
C SER A 419 23.97 -4.81 14.15
N VAL A 420 24.01 -6.14 13.93
CA VAL A 420 24.78 -6.76 12.84
C VAL A 420 24.37 -6.26 11.45
N PHE A 421 23.09 -5.92 11.29
CA PHE A 421 22.52 -5.43 10.03
C PHE A 421 22.22 -3.93 10.02
N ASN A 422 22.68 -3.17 11.02
CA ASN A 422 22.42 -1.74 11.18
C ASN A 422 20.92 -1.39 11.06
N ILE A 423 20.05 -2.25 11.59
CA ILE A 423 18.61 -2.01 11.63
C ILE A 423 18.29 -1.22 12.90
N SER A 424 17.46 -0.20 12.77
CA SER A 424 17.05 0.68 13.87
C SER A 424 15.54 0.89 13.85
N GLY A 425 14.98 1.36 14.97
CA GLY A 425 13.56 1.64 15.11
C GLY A 425 12.80 0.57 15.89
N LEU A 426 11.49 0.77 16.05
CA LEU A 426 10.59 -0.21 16.63
C LEU A 426 10.22 -1.28 15.59
N PRO A 427 9.71 -2.46 15.99
CA PRO A 427 9.31 -3.51 15.05
C PRO A 427 8.38 -3.02 13.92
N GLU A 428 7.50 -2.07 14.21
CA GLU A 428 6.58 -1.46 13.26
C GLU A 428 7.26 -0.43 12.33
N GLU A 429 8.45 0.04 12.67
CA GLU A 429 9.16 1.16 12.03
C GLU A 429 10.62 0.82 11.68
N TYR A 430 10.98 -0.47 11.64
CA TYR A 430 12.34 -0.88 11.33
C TYR A 430 12.81 -0.26 10.02
N CYS A 431 13.97 0.40 10.10
CA CYS A 431 14.65 1.04 8.98
C CYS A 431 16.12 0.62 8.95
N HIS A 432 16.67 0.49 7.74
CA HIS A 432 18.09 0.23 7.55
C HIS A 432 18.85 1.56 7.62
N ASN A 433 19.79 1.66 8.55
CA ASN A 433 20.64 2.84 8.67
C ASN A 433 21.83 2.77 7.69
N SER A 434 21.58 3.19 6.46
CA SER A 434 22.57 3.22 5.38
C SER A 434 23.75 4.19 5.62
N LEU A 435 23.64 5.12 6.58
CA LEU A 435 24.73 6.03 6.96
C LEU A 435 25.81 5.33 7.80
N LEU A 436 25.47 4.22 8.45
CA LEU A 436 26.40 3.40 9.26
C LEU A 436 26.98 2.24 8.46
N SER A 437 26.43 1.91 7.28
CA SER A 437 27.01 0.91 6.39
C SER A 437 28.19 1.52 5.62
N LYS A 438 29.31 0.79 5.57
CA LYS A 438 30.41 1.15 4.67
C LYS A 438 29.90 0.91 3.25
N GLU A 439 29.73 1.98 2.48
CA GLU A 439 29.34 1.96 1.06
C GLU A 439 28.29 0.90 0.70
N GLY A 440 27.02 1.23 0.90
CA GLY A 440 25.89 0.61 0.20
C GLY A 440 25.87 -0.91 0.21
N ASP A 441 25.90 -1.55 1.39
CA ASP A 441 25.74 -3.01 1.52
C ASP A 441 24.40 -3.43 0.86
N PRO A 442 24.43 -4.05 -0.33
CA PRO A 442 23.22 -4.36 -1.09
C PRO A 442 22.48 -5.56 -0.48
N PHE A 443 23.03 -6.18 0.56
CA PHE A 443 22.42 -7.34 1.21
C PHE A 443 21.20 -6.96 2.04
N VAL A 444 21.23 -5.83 2.75
CA VAL A 444 20.16 -5.41 3.67
C VAL A 444 19.06 -4.71 2.87
N ASP A 445 18.16 -5.54 2.36
CA ASP A 445 16.91 -5.16 1.71
C ASP A 445 15.72 -5.42 2.65
N GLY A 446 14.50 -5.24 2.14
CA GLY A 446 13.29 -5.51 2.91
C GLY A 446 13.21 -6.95 3.41
N ALA A 447 13.77 -7.96 2.71
CA ALA A 447 13.73 -9.34 3.17
C ALA A 447 14.54 -9.54 4.48
N VAL A 448 15.64 -8.81 4.67
CA VAL A 448 16.39 -8.81 5.94
C VAL A 448 15.60 -8.13 7.06
N ILE A 449 14.84 -7.08 6.75
CA ILE A 449 13.91 -6.46 7.71
C ILE A 449 12.80 -7.45 8.09
N ALA A 450 12.25 -8.19 7.13
CA ALA A 450 11.32 -9.29 7.40
C ALA A 450 11.98 -10.38 8.26
N ALA A 451 13.25 -10.72 8.03
CA ALA A 451 13.99 -11.65 8.89
C ALA A 451 14.03 -11.17 10.34
N ALA A 452 14.35 -9.88 10.57
CA ALA A 452 14.38 -9.27 11.91
C ALA A 452 13.02 -9.33 12.63
N ARG A 453 11.91 -9.33 11.90
CA ARG A 453 10.55 -9.43 12.45
C ARG A 453 10.11 -10.86 12.75
N THR A 454 10.67 -11.84 12.05
CA THR A 454 10.13 -13.21 11.98
C THR A 454 10.95 -14.23 12.73
N LEU A 455 12.26 -14.00 12.85
CA LEU A 455 13.15 -14.87 13.59
C LEU A 455 12.70 -14.93 15.07
N PRO A 456 12.63 -16.12 15.68
CA PRO A 456 12.40 -16.22 17.10
C PRO A 456 13.54 -15.55 17.85
N THR A 457 13.22 -14.55 18.68
CA THR A 457 14.22 -13.78 19.39
C THR A 457 14.00 -13.75 20.90
N TRP A 458 15.05 -13.38 21.62
CA TRP A 458 15.02 -13.03 23.04
C TRP A 458 15.74 -11.69 23.26
N SER A 459 15.39 -11.00 24.34
CA SER A 459 15.93 -9.67 24.68
C SER A 459 15.79 -9.46 26.19
N ASP A 460 16.69 -10.05 26.98
CA ASP A 460 16.66 -9.94 28.45
C ASP A 460 17.55 -8.78 28.94
N GLY A 461 17.27 -7.57 28.45
CA GLY A 461 17.94 -6.33 28.89
C GLY A 461 19.48 -6.40 28.81
N ASP A 462 20.15 -6.16 29.95
CA ASP A 462 21.61 -6.04 30.05
C ASP A 462 22.38 -7.38 29.92
N LEU A 463 21.72 -8.52 29.68
CA LEU A 463 22.41 -9.80 29.55
C LEU A 463 23.05 -9.92 28.17
N PRO A 464 24.39 -9.94 28.07
CA PRO A 464 25.05 -10.08 26.79
C PRO A 464 24.75 -11.47 26.19
N PRO A 465 24.56 -11.56 24.87
CA PRO A 465 24.43 -12.84 24.20
C PRO A 465 25.69 -13.69 24.44
N VAL A 466 25.53 -15.00 24.65
CA VAL A 466 26.68 -15.91 24.70
C VAL A 466 26.93 -16.45 23.29
N PRO A 467 28.07 -16.15 22.63
CA PRO A 467 28.27 -16.51 21.23
C PRO A 467 28.13 -18.00 20.93
N SER A 468 28.50 -18.90 21.84
CA SER A 468 28.35 -20.35 21.64
C SER A 468 26.88 -20.80 21.63
N ILE A 469 26.04 -20.18 22.45
CA ILE A 469 24.59 -20.45 22.50
C ILE A 469 23.93 -19.88 21.24
N GLU A 470 24.27 -18.65 20.86
CA GLU A 470 23.76 -18.01 19.65
C GLU A 470 24.12 -18.80 18.39
N ARG A 471 25.37 -19.26 18.27
CA ARG A 471 25.80 -20.12 17.15
C ARG A 471 25.05 -21.44 17.10
N LYS A 472 24.68 -22.00 18.25
CA LYS A 472 23.86 -23.22 18.32
C LYS A 472 22.43 -22.93 17.86
N ALA A 473 21.83 -21.85 18.37
CA ALA A 473 20.48 -21.43 17.98
C ALA A 473 20.40 -21.12 16.47
N VAL A 474 21.39 -20.43 15.92
CA VAL A 474 21.51 -20.17 14.48
C VAL A 474 21.49 -21.46 13.67
N LYS A 475 22.27 -22.47 14.06
CA LYS A 475 22.28 -23.76 13.35
C LYS A 475 20.92 -24.45 13.39
N GLU A 476 20.27 -24.46 14.56
CA GLU A 476 18.92 -25.04 14.69
C GLU A 476 17.89 -24.31 13.81
N LEU A 477 17.95 -22.98 13.75
CA LEU A 477 17.09 -22.16 12.87
C LEU A 477 17.40 -22.39 11.38
N GLN A 478 18.67 -22.52 11.00
CA GLN A 478 19.07 -22.84 9.62
C GLN A 478 18.61 -24.25 9.21
N GLU A 479 18.72 -25.23 10.09
CA GLU A 479 18.20 -26.59 9.86
C GLU A 479 16.68 -26.58 9.69
N GLU A 480 15.96 -25.76 10.47
CA GLU A 480 14.52 -25.59 10.32
C GLU A 480 14.17 -24.96 8.97
N CYS A 481 14.88 -23.91 8.54
CA CYS A 481 14.72 -23.30 7.21
C CYS A 481 14.98 -24.32 6.09
N GLN A 482 16.01 -25.18 6.21
CA GLN A 482 16.30 -26.23 5.25
C GLN A 482 15.17 -27.27 5.17
N LYS A 483 14.58 -27.64 6.32
CA LYS A 483 13.40 -28.51 6.36
C LYS A 483 12.20 -27.87 5.67
N MET A 484 11.97 -26.57 5.86
CA MET A 484 10.90 -25.83 5.16
C MET A 484 11.13 -25.82 3.65
N LEU A 485 12.34 -25.53 3.19
CA LEU A 485 12.69 -25.57 1.76
C LEU A 485 12.49 -26.96 1.16
N ALA A 486 12.81 -28.02 1.91
CA ALA A 486 12.64 -29.41 1.47
C ALA A 486 11.16 -29.85 1.36
N GLN A 487 10.23 -29.13 1.98
CA GLN A 487 8.79 -29.40 1.84
C GLN A 487 8.24 -28.90 0.50
N PHE A 488 8.90 -27.94 -0.15
CA PHE A 488 8.47 -27.48 -1.47
C PHE A 488 8.76 -28.56 -2.53
N PRO A 489 7.79 -28.87 -3.41
CA PRO A 489 8.01 -29.79 -4.54
C PRO A 489 9.07 -29.31 -5.54
N THR A 490 9.35 -28.01 -5.55
CA THR A 490 10.22 -27.31 -6.50
C THR A 490 11.25 -26.46 -5.76
N THR A 491 12.37 -26.18 -6.41
CA THR A 491 13.43 -25.31 -5.87
C THR A 491 13.35 -23.92 -6.50
N SER A 492 13.90 -22.91 -5.84
CA SER A 492 14.00 -21.53 -6.36
C SER A 492 14.60 -21.49 -7.78
N LYS A 493 15.69 -22.23 -8.01
CA LYS A 493 16.33 -22.36 -9.33
C LYS A 493 15.43 -23.01 -10.40
N LYS A 494 14.61 -23.98 -10.02
CA LYS A 494 13.67 -24.62 -10.95
C LYS A 494 12.55 -23.66 -11.32
N ASP A 495 11.99 -22.95 -10.34
CA ASP A 495 10.92 -21.99 -10.58
C ASP A 495 11.38 -20.83 -11.46
N LEU A 496 12.59 -20.32 -11.23
CA LEU A 496 13.17 -19.31 -12.08
C LEU A 496 13.30 -19.82 -13.53
N LYS A 497 13.82 -21.03 -13.70
CA LYS A 497 13.91 -21.65 -15.03
C LYS A 497 12.54 -21.85 -15.69
N ILE A 498 11.50 -22.14 -14.91
CA ILE A 498 10.13 -22.26 -15.42
C ILE A 498 9.67 -20.91 -15.96
N LEU A 499 9.80 -19.83 -15.17
CA LEU A 499 9.44 -18.47 -15.58
C LEU A 499 10.20 -18.04 -16.84
N ASP A 500 11.52 -18.27 -16.90
CA ASP A 500 12.34 -17.94 -18.07
C ASP A 500 11.94 -18.73 -19.33
N SER A 501 11.36 -19.93 -19.14
CA SER A 501 10.98 -20.83 -20.24
C SER A 501 9.53 -20.66 -20.73
N MET A 502 8.72 -19.84 -20.05
CA MET A 502 7.29 -19.68 -20.34
C MET A 502 6.92 -18.21 -20.60
N PRO A 503 7.43 -17.58 -21.68
CA PRO A 503 7.13 -16.18 -21.99
C PRO A 503 5.65 -15.94 -22.35
N GLU A 504 4.92 -16.97 -22.74
CA GLU A 504 3.49 -16.92 -23.12
C GLU A 504 2.56 -17.46 -22.00
N ALA A 505 3.04 -17.58 -20.76
CA ALA A 505 2.20 -18.00 -19.64
C ALA A 505 1.07 -16.99 -19.37
N THR A 506 -0.06 -17.49 -18.87
CA THR A 506 -1.11 -16.61 -18.33
C THR A 506 -0.55 -15.80 -17.16
N ARG A 507 -1.03 -14.56 -16.99
CA ARG A 507 -0.55 -13.68 -15.92
C ARG A 507 -0.83 -14.24 -14.53
N THR A 508 -1.92 -14.99 -14.37
CA THR A 508 -2.27 -15.70 -13.14
C THR A 508 -1.30 -16.83 -12.81
N LEU A 509 -0.88 -17.62 -13.81
CA LEU A 509 0.12 -18.67 -13.64
C LEU A 509 1.50 -18.07 -13.28
N GLU A 510 1.89 -17.01 -14.00
CA GLU A 510 3.13 -16.28 -13.72
C GLU A 510 3.14 -15.76 -12.27
N ALA A 511 2.04 -15.13 -11.82
CA ALA A 511 1.87 -14.65 -10.47
C ALA A 511 1.97 -15.78 -9.42
N ALA A 512 1.34 -16.93 -9.68
CA ALA A 512 1.38 -18.08 -8.78
C ALA A 512 2.80 -18.66 -8.63
N ILE A 513 3.54 -18.79 -9.74
CA ILE A 513 4.92 -19.28 -9.73
C ILE A 513 5.85 -18.26 -9.05
N LYS A 514 5.70 -16.96 -9.34
CA LYS A 514 6.43 -15.88 -8.65
C LYS A 514 6.20 -15.93 -7.13
N TYR A 515 4.96 -16.13 -6.68
CA TYR A 515 4.65 -16.26 -5.26
C TYR A 515 5.42 -17.38 -4.57
N ARG A 516 5.36 -18.61 -5.09
CA ARG A 516 6.10 -19.72 -4.48
C ARG A 516 7.61 -19.55 -4.57
N LEU A 517 8.11 -18.86 -5.61
CA LEU A 517 9.52 -18.51 -5.73
C LEU A 517 9.93 -17.54 -4.63
N HIS A 518 9.19 -16.44 -4.47
CA HIS A 518 9.48 -15.41 -3.47
C HIS A 518 9.48 -15.96 -2.04
N ARG A 519 8.56 -16.87 -1.71
CA ARG A 519 8.58 -17.57 -0.41
C ARG A 519 9.87 -18.36 -0.17
N LYS A 520 10.38 -19.05 -1.20
CA LYS A 520 11.65 -19.78 -1.11
C LYS A 520 12.85 -18.83 -1.01
N LEU A 521 12.85 -17.75 -1.79
CA LEU A 521 13.90 -16.73 -1.74
C LEU A 521 13.98 -16.06 -0.37
N LEU A 522 12.84 -15.78 0.28
CA LEU A 522 12.82 -15.26 1.64
C LEU A 522 13.49 -16.23 2.61
N ILE A 523 13.14 -17.52 2.59
CA ILE A 523 13.76 -18.53 3.46
C ILE A 523 15.27 -18.64 3.19
N GLU A 524 15.69 -18.65 1.92
CA GLU A 524 17.10 -18.66 1.55
C GLU A 524 17.84 -17.41 2.05
N LYS A 525 17.22 -16.23 1.96
CA LYS A 525 17.77 -14.97 2.47
C LYS A 525 17.91 -15.01 3.99
N VAL A 526 16.94 -15.56 4.72
CA VAL A 526 17.01 -15.74 6.17
C VAL A 526 18.17 -16.68 6.55
N VAL A 527 18.37 -17.78 5.82
CA VAL A 527 19.52 -18.68 6.05
C VAL A 527 20.85 -17.94 5.88
N GLN A 528 20.96 -17.09 4.85
CA GLN A 528 22.15 -16.27 4.60
C GLN A 528 22.35 -15.23 5.71
N ALA A 529 21.30 -14.53 6.12
CA ALA A 529 21.35 -13.54 7.20
C ALA A 529 21.77 -14.19 8.54
N LEU A 530 21.23 -15.37 8.86
CA LEU A 530 21.66 -16.16 10.01
C LEU A 530 23.14 -16.55 9.93
N GLY A 531 23.64 -16.90 8.74
CA GLY A 531 25.07 -17.18 8.52
C GLY A 531 25.96 -15.96 8.81
N MET A 532 25.59 -14.80 8.27
CA MET A 532 26.30 -13.54 8.53
C MET A 532 26.24 -13.14 10.00
N TYR A 533 25.10 -13.32 10.66
CA TYR A 533 24.95 -13.11 12.10
C TYR A 533 25.89 -14.01 12.90
N GLN A 534 26.00 -15.30 12.54
CA GLN A 534 26.90 -16.26 13.17
C GLN A 534 28.37 -15.85 13.10
N GLU A 535 28.78 -15.26 11.97
CA GLU A 535 30.16 -14.83 11.71
C GLU A 535 30.48 -13.50 12.41
N ARG A 536 29.52 -12.58 12.43
CA ARG A 536 29.68 -11.21 12.94
C ARG A 536 29.39 -11.06 14.42
N ILE A 537 28.77 -12.06 15.07
CA ILE A 537 28.59 -12.02 16.52
C ILE A 537 29.95 -12.11 17.23
N LEU A 538 30.44 -10.93 17.63
CA LEU A 538 31.69 -10.74 18.37
C LEU A 538 31.35 -10.57 19.85
N PHE A 539 31.94 -11.46 20.67
CA PHE A 539 31.94 -11.53 22.13
C PHE A 539 30.67 -11.13 22.88
#